data_AF-A0A7Y3ASC6-F1
#
_entry.id   AF-A0A7Y3ASC6-F1
#
_cell.length_a   1.000
_cell.length_b   1.000
_cell.length_c   1.000
_cell.angle_alpha   90.00
_cell.angle_beta   90.00
_cell.angle_gamma   90.00
#
_symmetry.space_group_name_H-M   'P 1'
#
loop_
_entity.id
_entity.type
_entity.pdbx_description
1 polymer ?
#
loop_
_entity_poly.entity_id
_entity_poly.type
_entity_poly.pdbx_seq_one_letter_code
_entity_poly.pdbx_strand_id
1 'polypeptide(L)'
;NPTGPFNNLGVPGAKSFHLLAPGYGNLGNVLLGLANPYFVRMTGSTPDASVLDLAVTQSPSFFSLWIGNFDVLGYAVSGGDGTDPITPSSGPPGVGFDQSFGALIATLTASGAGGVVANIPDVTKIPYLTTVPYNPVPLDAATATAVNGAYAPYNGGIQAALAALAGTGLFTEEEANARLISFEASATNAVVIEDESLTDLGAINPAFAGLPQIRQATAEDLIVLPASNFIGTLADPNNPLSVNGVAIPLEDKWVLLPSEQMEVTDAITAYNSTISGAASAAGLAIVDANNLLEQLVNGGLSSGDFTLTSDLVTGGAFSLDGVHLTSRGYALIANEFMMAIDATYGSNFEASGNLVDIGNYPTNFSPTLQ
;
A
#
# COMPACT_ATOMS: atom_id res chain seq x y z
N ASN A 1 -10.30 -0.47 -29.74
CA ASN A 1 -10.44 -1.12 -28.42
C ASN A 1 -10.47 -2.61 -28.61
N PRO A 2 -9.82 -3.40 -27.75
CA PRO A 2 -9.96 -4.85 -27.78
C PRO A 2 -11.45 -5.21 -27.61
N THR A 3 -11.87 -6.30 -28.24
CA THR A 3 -13.27 -6.76 -28.23
C THR A 3 -13.33 -8.09 -27.47
N GLY A 4 -14.16 -8.16 -26.43
CA GLY A 4 -14.34 -9.36 -25.62
C GLY A 4 -15.14 -10.47 -26.33
N PRO A 5 -15.51 -11.54 -25.61
CA PRO A 5 -15.32 -11.73 -24.17
C PRO A 5 -13.85 -11.90 -23.77
N PHE A 6 -13.50 -11.46 -22.56
CA PHE A 6 -12.17 -11.60 -21.99
C PHE A 6 -12.18 -12.67 -20.89
N ASN A 7 -11.22 -13.60 -20.96
CA ASN A 7 -11.01 -14.59 -19.90
C ASN A 7 -10.40 -13.96 -18.64
N ASN A 8 -9.69 -12.84 -18.79
CA ASN A 8 -9.11 -12.08 -17.68
C ASN A 8 -9.93 -10.80 -17.48
N LEU A 9 -10.54 -10.67 -16.30
CA LEU A 9 -11.34 -9.53 -15.87
C LEU A 9 -10.69 -8.78 -14.70
N GLY A 10 -9.35 -8.87 -14.56
CA GLY A 10 -8.59 -8.10 -13.60
C GLY A 10 -8.56 -6.62 -13.96
N VAL A 11 -9.04 -5.76 -13.05
CA VAL A 11 -9.15 -4.32 -13.26
C VAL A 11 -8.14 -3.58 -12.38
N PRO A 12 -7.20 -2.82 -12.96
CA PRO A 12 -6.25 -2.00 -12.17
C PRO A 12 -6.98 -1.04 -11.23
N GLY A 13 -6.54 -1.00 -9.96
CA GLY A 13 -7.12 -0.14 -8.92
C GLY A 13 -8.49 -0.57 -8.40
N ALA A 14 -9.00 -1.75 -8.77
CA ALA A 14 -10.26 -2.23 -8.22
C ALA A 14 -10.09 -2.75 -6.78
N LYS A 15 -10.95 -2.29 -5.88
CA LYS A 15 -11.18 -2.87 -4.56
C LYS A 15 -12.18 -4.01 -4.64
N SER A 16 -12.23 -4.87 -3.63
CA SER A 16 -13.09 -6.05 -3.55
C SER A 16 -14.56 -5.76 -3.88
N PHE A 17 -15.11 -4.68 -3.32
CA PHE A 17 -16.50 -4.30 -3.49
C PHE A 17 -16.82 -3.77 -4.90
N HIS A 18 -15.84 -3.23 -5.64
CA HIS A 18 -16.05 -2.75 -7.01
C HIS A 18 -16.45 -3.88 -7.95
N LEU A 19 -16.04 -5.12 -7.67
CA LEU A 19 -16.35 -6.27 -8.53
C LEU A 19 -17.85 -6.59 -8.56
N LEU A 20 -18.60 -6.13 -7.55
CA LEU A 20 -20.04 -6.27 -7.42
C LEU A 20 -20.82 -5.08 -7.97
N ALA A 21 -20.15 -3.97 -8.27
CA ALA A 21 -20.80 -2.69 -8.56
C ALA A 21 -21.33 -2.63 -10.01
N PRO A 22 -22.66 -2.52 -10.22
CA PRO A 22 -23.21 -2.26 -11.54
C PRO A 22 -22.76 -0.89 -12.04
N GLY A 23 -22.44 -0.80 -13.33
CA GLY A 23 -22.01 0.46 -13.94
C GLY A 23 -20.58 0.90 -13.59
N TYR A 24 -19.79 0.07 -12.90
CA TYR A 24 -18.36 0.34 -12.65
C TYR A 24 -17.55 0.43 -13.95
N GLY A 25 -18.07 -0.10 -15.06
CA GLY A 25 -17.48 0.01 -16.40
C GLY A 25 -18.34 0.84 -17.35
N ASN A 26 -19.21 1.72 -16.84
CA ASN A 26 -20.02 2.61 -17.65
C ASN A 26 -19.25 3.91 -17.95
N LEU A 27 -19.05 4.25 -19.22
CA LEU A 27 -18.35 5.48 -19.63
C LEU A 27 -19.01 6.75 -19.07
N GLY A 28 -20.34 6.77 -18.94
CA GLY A 28 -21.09 7.90 -18.38
C GLY A 28 -20.79 8.17 -16.91
N ASN A 29 -20.30 7.16 -16.18
CA ASN A 29 -19.98 7.23 -14.76
C ASN A 29 -18.53 7.69 -14.48
N VAL A 30 -17.66 7.73 -15.50
CA VAL A 30 -16.23 8.07 -15.32
C VAL A 30 -16.06 9.51 -14.82
N LEU A 31 -16.76 10.48 -15.42
CA LEU A 31 -16.69 11.89 -14.98
C LEU A 31 -17.35 12.13 -13.61
N LEU A 32 -18.09 11.14 -13.09
CA LEU A 32 -18.71 11.18 -11.77
C LEU A 32 -17.85 10.50 -10.70
N GLY A 33 -16.71 9.90 -11.06
CA GLY A 33 -15.89 9.11 -10.15
C GLY A 33 -16.50 7.76 -9.74
N LEU A 34 -17.52 7.29 -10.46
CA LEU A 34 -18.26 6.06 -10.13
C LEU A 34 -17.87 4.86 -11.01
N ALA A 35 -16.97 5.05 -11.98
CA ALA A 35 -16.51 4.00 -12.87
C ALA A 35 -15.00 4.04 -13.10
N ASN A 36 -14.43 2.87 -13.37
CA ASN A 36 -13.03 2.70 -13.68
C ASN A 36 -12.79 2.76 -15.20
N PRO A 37 -11.94 3.68 -15.69
CA PRO A 37 -11.73 3.87 -17.13
C PRO A 37 -11.11 2.66 -17.84
N TYR A 38 -10.43 1.77 -17.12
CA TYR A 38 -9.93 0.51 -17.67
C TYR A 38 -11.07 -0.50 -17.82
N PHE A 39 -11.97 -0.62 -16.84
CA PHE A 39 -13.09 -1.55 -16.92
C PHE A 39 -14.13 -1.15 -17.98
N VAL A 40 -14.26 0.14 -18.32
CA VAL A 40 -15.04 0.60 -19.49
C VAL A 40 -14.65 -0.12 -20.78
N ARG A 41 -13.40 -0.56 -20.91
CA ARG A 41 -12.91 -1.28 -22.10
C ARG A 41 -13.28 -2.77 -22.11
N MET A 42 -13.80 -3.28 -21.00
CA MET A 42 -14.16 -4.70 -20.81
C MET A 42 -15.66 -4.95 -20.92
N THR A 43 -16.49 -3.95 -20.65
CA THR A 43 -17.96 -4.07 -20.59
C THR A 43 -18.65 -4.15 -21.95
N GLY A 44 -18.00 -3.75 -23.04
CA GLY A 44 -18.55 -3.86 -24.39
C GLY A 44 -19.93 -3.20 -24.51
N SER A 45 -20.96 -3.97 -24.90
CA SER A 45 -22.35 -3.50 -25.02
C SER A 45 -23.17 -3.60 -23.72
N THR A 46 -22.57 -4.04 -22.62
CA THR A 46 -23.22 -4.17 -21.30
C THR A 46 -22.54 -3.27 -20.27
N PRO A 47 -22.64 -1.92 -20.43
CA PRO A 47 -21.90 -0.97 -19.60
C PRO A 47 -22.25 -1.04 -18.11
N ASP A 48 -23.43 -1.56 -17.78
CA ASP A 48 -23.90 -1.69 -16.40
C ASP A 48 -23.63 -3.07 -15.76
N ALA A 49 -23.06 -4.03 -16.51
CA ALA A 49 -22.65 -5.31 -15.94
C ALA A 49 -21.50 -5.09 -14.93
N SER A 50 -21.60 -5.73 -13.77
CA SER A 50 -20.49 -5.80 -12.82
C SER A 50 -19.36 -6.70 -13.34
N VAL A 51 -18.18 -6.64 -12.72
CA VAL A 51 -17.07 -7.57 -13.06
C VAL A 51 -17.52 -9.01 -12.82
N LEU A 52 -18.23 -9.25 -11.71
CA LEU A 52 -18.76 -10.56 -11.36
C LEU A 52 -19.77 -11.07 -12.41
N ASP A 53 -20.69 -10.21 -12.89
CA ASP A 53 -21.67 -10.59 -13.92
C ASP A 53 -20.98 -11.06 -15.21
N LEU A 54 -19.95 -10.32 -15.64
CA LEU A 54 -19.16 -10.69 -16.82
C LEU A 54 -18.39 -11.99 -16.62
N ALA A 55 -17.93 -12.27 -15.39
CA ALA A 55 -17.23 -13.52 -15.07
C ALA A 55 -18.19 -14.72 -15.12
N VAL A 56 -19.33 -14.66 -14.42
CA VAL A 56 -20.25 -15.80 -14.31
C VAL A 56 -21.01 -16.09 -15.60
N THR A 57 -21.22 -15.08 -16.46
CA THR A 57 -21.81 -15.27 -17.80
C THR A 57 -20.95 -16.18 -18.68
N GLN A 58 -19.64 -16.27 -18.42
CA GLN A 58 -18.74 -17.18 -19.14
C GLN A 58 -18.88 -18.64 -18.70
N SER A 59 -19.70 -18.93 -17.68
CA SER A 59 -19.92 -20.27 -17.12
C SER A 59 -18.60 -20.99 -16.78
N PRO A 60 -17.72 -20.37 -15.96
CA PRO A 60 -16.42 -20.94 -15.66
C PRO A 60 -16.55 -22.28 -14.92
N SER A 61 -15.72 -23.26 -15.29
CA SER A 61 -15.52 -24.48 -14.49
C SER A 61 -14.44 -24.31 -13.42
N PHE A 62 -13.60 -23.28 -13.56
CA PHE A 62 -12.51 -22.93 -12.65
C PHE A 62 -12.26 -21.42 -12.70
N PHE A 63 -11.93 -20.78 -11.57
CA PHE A 63 -11.54 -19.37 -11.52
C PHE A 63 -10.27 -19.14 -10.68
N SER A 64 -9.56 -18.06 -10.98
CA SER A 64 -8.58 -17.47 -10.07
C SER A 64 -9.09 -16.10 -9.60
N LEU A 65 -9.06 -15.86 -8.29
CA LEU A 65 -9.48 -14.59 -7.70
C LEU A 65 -8.46 -14.13 -6.67
N TRP A 66 -7.61 -13.18 -7.05
CA TRP A 66 -6.75 -12.44 -6.14
C TRP A 66 -7.19 -10.98 -6.12
N ILE A 67 -8.03 -10.65 -5.16
CA ILE A 67 -8.59 -9.31 -4.95
C ILE A 67 -8.47 -8.98 -3.46
N GLY A 68 -8.42 -7.68 -3.13
CA GLY A 68 -8.26 -7.21 -1.75
C GLY A 68 -7.03 -6.35 -1.52
N ASN A 69 -6.01 -6.45 -2.39
CA ASN A 69 -4.78 -5.67 -2.19
C ASN A 69 -5.04 -4.16 -2.22
N PHE A 70 -5.84 -3.66 -3.16
CA PHE A 70 -6.22 -2.23 -3.25
C PHE A 70 -7.20 -1.79 -2.16
N ASP A 71 -7.81 -2.72 -1.40
CA ASP A 71 -8.65 -2.35 -0.26
C ASP A 71 -7.83 -1.70 0.86
N VAL A 72 -6.51 -1.96 0.93
CA VAL A 72 -5.56 -1.33 1.87
C VAL A 72 -4.41 -0.58 1.18
N LEU A 73 -3.96 -1.01 -0.01
CA LEU A 73 -2.78 -0.43 -0.67
C LEU A 73 -2.96 1.05 -0.96
N GLY A 74 -4.14 1.47 -1.43
CA GLY A 74 -4.42 2.86 -1.76
C GLY A 74 -4.16 3.81 -0.58
N TYR A 75 -4.65 3.43 0.61
CA TYR A 75 -4.41 4.14 1.86
C TYR A 75 -2.91 4.21 2.18
N ALA A 76 -2.23 3.06 2.15
CA ALA A 76 -0.80 3.00 2.49
C ALA A 76 0.09 3.82 1.55
N VAL A 77 -0.15 3.80 0.24
CA VAL A 77 0.70 4.50 -0.75
C VAL A 77 0.38 5.99 -0.92
N SER A 78 -0.75 6.42 -0.37
CA SER A 78 -1.12 7.84 -0.24
C SER A 78 -0.67 8.45 1.09
N GLY A 79 0.17 7.75 1.86
CA GLY A 79 0.60 8.22 3.19
C GLY A 79 -0.57 8.39 4.15
N GLY A 80 -1.61 7.55 4.01
CA GLY A 80 -2.74 7.55 4.92
C GLY A 80 -3.62 8.81 4.93
N ASP A 81 -3.42 9.73 3.97
CA ASP A 81 -4.07 11.05 3.86
C ASP A 81 -5.61 11.07 3.72
N GLY A 82 -6.24 9.90 3.77
CA GLY A 82 -7.67 9.69 3.69
C GLY A 82 -8.26 9.84 2.29
N THR A 83 -7.44 10.13 1.26
CA THR A 83 -7.94 10.26 -0.12
C THR A 83 -8.31 8.92 -0.74
N ASP A 84 -7.73 7.82 -0.26
CA ASP A 84 -8.07 6.46 -0.64
C ASP A 84 -8.21 5.56 0.61
N PRO A 85 -9.36 5.62 1.32
CA PRO A 85 -9.51 5.01 2.64
C PRO A 85 -9.54 3.48 2.58
N ILE A 86 -9.12 2.83 3.67
CA ILE A 86 -9.23 1.39 3.86
C ILE A 86 -10.70 0.96 3.73
N THR A 87 -10.98 -0.13 3.02
CA THR A 87 -12.34 -0.68 2.95
C THR A 87 -12.78 -1.15 4.37
N PRO A 88 -13.94 -0.79 4.89
CA PRO A 88 -14.38 -1.34 6.18
C PRO A 88 -14.52 -2.88 6.11
N SER A 89 -14.07 -3.64 7.11
CA SER A 89 -14.29 -5.09 7.12
C SER A 89 -15.78 -5.42 7.13
N SER A 90 -16.52 -4.76 8.02
CA SER A 90 -17.97 -4.92 8.15
C SER A 90 -18.76 -4.05 7.16
N GLY A 91 -19.86 -4.58 6.66
CA GLY A 91 -20.82 -3.86 5.82
C GLY A 91 -21.59 -4.85 4.93
N PRO A 92 -22.69 -4.45 4.27
CA PRO A 92 -23.32 -5.29 3.27
C PRO A 92 -22.40 -5.53 2.06
N PRO A 93 -22.72 -6.50 1.18
CA PRO A 93 -22.01 -6.67 -0.09
C PRO A 93 -22.02 -5.37 -0.91
N GLY A 94 -20.87 -5.02 -1.48
CA GLY A 94 -20.67 -3.75 -2.16
C GLY A 94 -20.22 -2.59 -1.25
N VAL A 95 -20.07 -2.84 0.06
CA VAL A 95 -19.62 -1.84 1.05
C VAL A 95 -18.49 -2.38 1.91
N GLY A 96 -18.74 -3.46 2.65
CA GLY A 96 -17.72 -4.07 3.53
C GLY A 96 -16.96 -5.18 2.85
N PHE A 97 -15.68 -5.36 3.19
CA PHE A 97 -14.85 -6.42 2.62
C PHE A 97 -15.44 -7.81 2.87
N ASP A 98 -15.85 -8.11 4.10
CA ASP A 98 -16.25 -9.47 4.51
C ASP A 98 -17.41 -10.02 3.69
N GLN A 99 -18.49 -9.24 3.60
CA GLN A 99 -19.68 -9.63 2.86
C GLN A 99 -19.49 -9.49 1.35
N SER A 100 -18.63 -8.58 0.88
CA SER A 100 -18.32 -8.47 -0.55
C SER A 100 -17.53 -9.68 -1.03
N PHE A 101 -16.47 -10.05 -0.33
CA PHE A 101 -15.68 -11.24 -0.64
C PHE A 101 -16.53 -12.51 -0.52
N GLY A 102 -17.34 -12.64 0.55
CA GLY A 102 -18.30 -13.73 0.70
C GLY A 102 -19.27 -13.85 -0.48
N ALA A 103 -19.83 -12.73 -0.95
CA ALA A 103 -20.73 -12.71 -2.11
C ALA A 103 -20.02 -13.10 -3.42
N LEU A 104 -18.77 -12.66 -3.63
CA LEU A 104 -17.96 -13.06 -4.78
C LEU A 104 -17.77 -14.58 -4.80
N ILE A 105 -17.30 -15.15 -3.69
CA ILE A 105 -17.05 -16.60 -3.58
C ILE A 105 -18.35 -17.40 -3.73
N ALA A 106 -19.42 -17.01 -3.04
CA ALA A 106 -20.71 -17.69 -3.12
C ALA A 106 -21.26 -17.71 -4.56
N THR A 107 -21.12 -16.61 -5.31
CA THR A 107 -21.63 -16.52 -6.68
C THR A 107 -20.75 -17.29 -7.66
N LEU A 108 -19.43 -17.18 -7.57
CA LEU A 108 -18.50 -17.88 -8.46
C LEU A 108 -18.59 -19.41 -8.31
N THR A 109 -18.87 -19.88 -7.10
CA THR A 109 -18.98 -21.33 -6.80
C THR A 109 -20.40 -21.89 -6.95
N ALA A 110 -21.40 -21.03 -7.20
CA ALA A 110 -22.81 -21.45 -7.28
C ALA A 110 -23.11 -22.51 -8.35
N SER A 111 -22.33 -22.52 -9.44
CA SER A 111 -22.43 -23.52 -10.52
C SER A 111 -21.45 -24.69 -10.37
N GLY A 112 -20.80 -24.83 -9.21
CA GLY A 112 -19.83 -25.90 -8.93
C GLY A 112 -18.44 -25.66 -9.50
N ALA A 113 -18.09 -24.40 -9.83
CA ALA A 113 -16.73 -24.07 -10.25
C ALA A 113 -15.73 -24.29 -9.10
N GLY A 114 -14.60 -24.93 -9.41
CA GLY A 114 -13.44 -24.90 -8.53
C GLY A 114 -12.73 -23.55 -8.62
N GLY A 115 -11.72 -23.33 -7.79
CA GLY A 115 -10.94 -22.11 -7.92
C GLY A 115 -9.79 -21.99 -6.95
N VAL A 116 -9.02 -20.93 -7.14
CA VAL A 116 -7.89 -20.56 -6.32
C VAL A 116 -7.98 -19.10 -5.94
N VAL A 117 -7.77 -18.81 -4.66
CA VAL A 117 -7.66 -17.45 -4.13
C VAL A 117 -6.28 -17.24 -3.52
N ALA A 118 -5.92 -16.00 -3.25
CA ALA A 118 -4.74 -15.67 -2.47
C ALA A 118 -5.10 -14.66 -1.39
N ASN A 119 -4.41 -14.77 -0.25
CA ASN A 119 -4.52 -13.79 0.81
C ASN A 119 -3.78 -12.49 0.43
N ILE A 120 -3.89 -11.47 1.27
CA ILE A 120 -3.35 -10.13 1.04
C ILE A 120 -2.00 -10.02 1.74
N PRO A 121 -0.92 -9.68 1.00
CA PRO A 121 0.37 -9.45 1.59
C PRO A 121 0.41 -8.17 2.42
N ASP A 122 1.33 -8.10 3.38
CA ASP A 122 1.56 -6.88 4.17
C ASP A 122 2.11 -5.76 3.27
N VAL A 123 1.22 -4.88 2.82
CA VAL A 123 1.56 -3.81 1.88
C VAL A 123 2.52 -2.78 2.49
N THR A 124 2.68 -2.72 3.81
CA THR A 124 3.63 -1.82 4.47
C THR A 124 5.09 -2.22 4.21
N LYS A 125 5.32 -3.49 3.82
CA LYS A 125 6.67 -4.05 3.60
C LYS A 125 7.16 -3.95 2.16
N ILE A 126 6.35 -3.42 1.25
CA ILE A 126 6.74 -3.29 -0.15
C ILE A 126 7.79 -2.18 -0.34
N PRO A 127 8.62 -2.25 -1.39
CA PRO A 127 9.68 -1.27 -1.62
C PRO A 127 9.21 0.16 -1.77
N TYR A 128 7.95 0.38 -2.18
CA TYR A 128 7.36 1.71 -2.21
C TYR A 128 7.45 2.44 -0.86
N LEU A 129 7.37 1.71 0.26
CA LEU A 129 7.37 2.29 1.60
C LEU A 129 8.70 2.08 2.35
N THR A 130 9.53 1.14 1.90
CA THR A 130 10.76 0.74 2.63
C THR A 130 12.07 1.18 1.97
N THR A 131 12.02 1.74 0.75
CA THR A 131 13.24 2.14 0.02
C THR A 131 13.81 3.47 0.50
N VAL A 132 12.96 4.45 0.83
CA VAL A 132 13.41 5.79 1.22
C VAL A 132 13.63 5.81 2.74
N PRO A 133 14.85 6.08 3.23
CA PRO A 133 15.08 6.12 4.66
C PRO A 133 14.40 7.35 5.29
N TYR A 134 14.05 7.27 6.58
CA TYR A 134 13.50 8.38 7.36
C TYR A 134 14.48 9.55 7.57
N ASN A 135 15.79 9.32 7.38
CA ASN A 135 16.86 10.29 7.59
C ASN A 135 17.76 10.58 6.37
N PRO A 136 17.18 10.94 5.21
CA PRO A 136 17.92 11.13 3.97
C PRO A 136 18.60 12.51 3.86
N VAL A 137 18.55 13.36 4.89
CA VAL A 137 18.95 14.79 4.78
C VAL A 137 20.41 15.01 5.21
N PRO A 138 21.34 15.24 4.26
CA PRO A 138 22.69 15.70 4.61
C PRO A 138 22.69 17.21 4.89
N LEU A 139 23.36 17.65 5.95
CA LEU A 139 23.57 19.06 6.27
C LEU A 139 25.01 19.35 6.68
N ASP A 140 25.52 20.52 6.28
CA ASP A 140 26.73 21.08 6.85
C ASP A 140 26.46 21.84 8.16
N ALA A 141 27.53 22.20 8.87
CA ALA A 141 27.42 22.88 10.16
C ALA A 141 26.74 24.26 10.08
N ALA A 142 26.92 24.99 8.98
CA ALA A 142 26.34 26.32 8.81
C ALA A 142 24.83 26.22 8.61
N THR A 143 24.38 25.28 7.79
CA THR A 143 22.97 25.04 7.48
C THR A 143 22.24 24.46 8.68
N ALA A 144 22.83 23.47 9.36
CA ALA A 144 22.25 22.91 10.59
C ALA A 144 22.07 24.00 11.67
N THR A 145 23.06 24.89 11.84
CA THR A 145 22.96 26.03 12.77
C THR A 145 21.82 26.98 12.38
N ALA A 146 21.68 27.31 11.10
CA ALA A 146 20.63 28.20 10.61
C ALA A 146 19.23 27.60 10.82
N VAL A 147 19.05 26.32 10.48
CA VAL A 147 17.77 25.60 10.64
C VAL A 147 17.39 25.47 12.11
N ASN A 148 18.34 25.10 12.99
CA ASN A 148 18.08 25.06 14.44
C ASN A 148 17.71 26.43 15.01
N GLY A 149 18.34 27.51 14.52
CA GLY A 149 17.97 28.87 14.87
C GLY A 149 16.52 29.20 14.49
N ALA A 150 16.06 28.71 13.34
CA ALA A 150 14.67 28.86 12.89
C ALA A 150 13.67 28.05 13.72
N TYR A 151 14.05 26.86 14.21
CA TYR A 151 13.20 26.03 15.08
C TYR A 151 13.23 26.42 16.57
N ALA A 152 14.15 27.29 17.01
CA ALA A 152 14.25 27.70 18.41
C ALA A 152 12.93 28.26 19.00
N PRO A 153 12.13 29.10 18.29
CA PRO A 153 10.83 29.54 18.77
C PRO A 153 9.81 28.40 18.92
N TYR A 154 9.77 27.47 17.96
CA TYR A 154 8.89 26.30 18.03
C TYR A 154 9.24 25.41 19.23
N ASN A 155 10.51 25.01 19.35
CA ASN A 155 11.00 24.19 20.46
C ASN A 155 10.76 24.88 21.82
N GLY A 156 10.97 26.20 21.91
CA GLY A 156 10.65 26.98 23.11
C GLY A 156 9.15 27.01 23.44
N GLY A 157 8.30 27.08 22.42
CA GLY A 157 6.85 27.02 22.57
C GLY A 157 6.35 25.66 23.07
N ILE A 158 6.92 24.56 22.56
CA ILE A 158 6.66 23.19 23.05
C ILE A 158 6.98 23.08 24.55
N GLN A 159 8.16 23.57 24.97
CA GLN A 159 8.55 23.54 26.38
C GLN A 159 7.65 24.42 27.26
N ALA A 160 7.20 25.57 26.75
CA ALA A 160 6.24 26.43 27.46
C ALA A 160 4.86 25.74 27.60
N ALA A 161 4.39 25.04 26.57
CA ALA A 161 3.16 24.26 26.62
C ALA A 161 3.25 23.11 27.63
N LEU A 162 4.37 22.37 27.65
CA LEU A 162 4.64 21.32 28.64
C LEU A 162 4.57 21.87 30.07
N ALA A 163 5.21 23.00 30.33
CA ALA A 163 5.19 23.63 31.64
C ALA A 163 3.78 24.10 32.05
N ALA A 164 3.01 24.65 31.10
CA ALA A 164 1.66 25.14 31.35
C ALA A 164 0.63 24.02 31.60
N LEU A 165 0.84 22.85 30.98
CA LEU A 165 -0.02 21.68 31.09
C LEU A 165 0.50 20.64 32.10
N ALA A 166 1.59 20.94 32.81
CA ALA A 166 2.18 20.05 33.80
C ALA A 166 1.15 19.58 34.85
N GLY A 167 1.08 18.27 35.06
CA GLY A 167 0.16 17.64 36.01
C GLY A 167 -1.29 17.46 35.51
N THR A 168 -1.63 17.92 34.31
CA THR A 168 -2.96 17.68 33.71
C THR A 168 -3.08 16.30 33.06
N GLY A 169 -1.96 15.72 32.63
CA GLY A 169 -1.93 14.50 31.82
C GLY A 169 -2.32 14.68 30.35
N LEU A 170 -2.63 15.91 29.91
CA LEU A 170 -3.06 16.21 28.55
C LEU A 170 -1.89 16.41 27.57
N PHE A 171 -0.68 16.64 28.06
CA PHE A 171 0.53 16.74 27.25
C PHE A 171 1.71 16.20 28.07
N THR A 172 2.38 15.18 27.55
CA THR A 172 3.40 14.43 28.29
C THR A 172 4.81 14.94 27.97
N GLU A 173 5.75 14.69 28.88
CA GLU A 173 7.17 14.99 28.65
C GLU A 173 7.74 14.17 27.48
N GLU A 174 7.27 12.93 27.31
CA GLU A 174 7.65 12.06 26.20
C GLU A 174 7.26 12.67 24.85
N GLU A 175 6.01 13.12 24.70
CA GLU A 175 5.55 13.75 23.47
C GLU A 175 6.27 15.10 23.23
N ALA A 176 6.47 15.89 24.29
CA ALA A 176 7.22 17.14 24.19
C ALA A 176 8.64 16.91 23.68
N ASN A 177 9.32 15.86 24.15
CA ASN A 177 10.66 15.49 23.68
C ASN A 177 10.65 14.99 22.23
N ALA A 178 9.66 14.19 21.84
CA ALA A 178 9.50 13.72 20.46
C ALA A 178 9.30 14.89 19.47
N ARG A 179 8.64 15.97 19.91
CA ARG A 179 8.42 17.18 19.10
C ARG A 179 9.62 18.12 19.01
N LEU A 180 10.68 17.95 19.80
CA LEU A 180 11.84 18.84 19.70
C LEU A 180 12.61 18.55 18.41
N ILE A 181 12.73 19.57 17.55
CA ILE A 181 13.42 19.44 16.27
C ILE A 181 14.86 19.91 16.42
N SER A 182 15.81 19.07 16.00
CA SER A 182 17.24 19.40 16.02
C SER A 182 17.97 18.78 14.84
N PHE A 183 18.84 19.57 14.22
CA PHE A 183 19.70 19.18 13.13
C PHE A 183 21.17 19.26 13.52
N GLU A 184 22.00 18.44 12.90
CA GLU A 184 23.45 18.46 13.09
C GLU A 184 24.20 18.38 11.77
N ALA A 185 25.49 18.71 11.81
CA ALA A 185 26.39 18.53 10.68
C ALA A 185 26.62 17.02 10.45
N SER A 186 25.78 16.41 9.62
CA SER A 186 25.72 14.97 9.38
C SER A 186 25.28 14.67 7.96
N ALA A 187 25.64 13.49 7.47
CA ALA A 187 25.12 12.99 6.20
C ALA A 187 23.66 12.49 6.31
N THR A 188 23.15 12.31 7.53
CA THR A 188 21.85 11.67 7.79
C THR A 188 21.13 12.39 8.94
N ASN A 189 20.29 13.37 8.61
CA ASN A 189 19.31 13.94 9.53
C ASN A 189 17.91 13.43 9.14
N ALA A 190 17.09 13.18 10.15
CA ALA A 190 15.67 12.85 9.99
C ALA A 190 14.93 14.02 9.30
N VAL A 191 14.02 13.69 8.39
CA VAL A 191 13.07 14.69 7.88
C VAL A 191 12.15 15.17 8.99
N VAL A 192 11.65 16.40 8.87
CA VAL A 192 10.51 16.88 9.67
C VAL A 192 9.23 16.46 8.96
N ILE A 193 8.27 15.95 9.71
CA ILE A 193 6.99 15.45 9.22
C ILE A 193 5.84 16.11 10.00
N GLU A 194 4.70 16.24 9.35
CA GLU A 194 3.42 16.38 10.05
C GLU A 194 3.07 15.02 10.68
N ASP A 195 2.55 15.04 11.90
CA ASP A 195 2.12 13.83 12.61
C ASP A 195 0.81 14.13 13.35
N GLU A 196 -0.30 13.75 12.73
CA GLU A 196 -1.66 13.95 13.21
C GLU A 196 -2.02 13.09 14.44
N SER A 197 -1.18 12.11 14.80
CA SER A 197 -1.32 11.36 16.06
C SER A 197 -0.88 12.16 17.29
N LEU A 198 -0.10 13.22 17.11
CA LEU A 198 0.33 14.10 18.19
C LEU A 198 -0.85 14.91 18.76
N THR A 199 -0.78 15.32 20.02
CA THR A 199 -1.84 16.09 20.69
C THR A 199 -2.12 17.46 20.03
N ASP A 200 -3.36 17.80 19.68
CA ASP A 200 -3.69 19.18 19.26
C ASP A 200 -3.65 20.15 20.46
N LEU A 201 -2.50 20.80 20.66
CA LEU A 201 -2.28 21.76 21.74
C LEU A 201 -3.14 23.02 21.58
N GLY A 202 -3.45 23.41 20.35
CA GLY A 202 -4.31 24.56 20.04
C GLY A 202 -5.75 24.32 20.47
N ALA A 203 -6.25 23.09 20.30
CA ALA A 203 -7.56 22.68 20.78
C ALA A 203 -7.64 22.66 22.32
N ILE A 204 -6.55 22.35 23.02
CA ILE A 204 -6.49 22.40 24.49
C ILE A 204 -6.46 23.84 24.99
N ASN A 205 -5.62 24.69 24.39
CA ASN A 205 -5.48 26.08 24.76
C ASN A 205 -5.14 26.94 23.53
N PRO A 206 -5.98 27.93 23.17
CA PRO A 206 -5.74 28.80 22.02
C PRO A 206 -4.39 29.55 22.04
N ALA A 207 -3.76 29.70 23.20
CA ALA A 207 -2.41 30.25 23.31
C ALA A 207 -1.34 29.40 22.58
N PHE A 208 -1.61 28.12 22.32
CA PHE A 208 -0.73 27.18 21.63
C PHE A 208 -1.16 26.90 20.20
N ALA A 209 -2.15 27.61 19.66
CA ALA A 209 -2.66 27.39 18.30
C ALA A 209 -1.62 27.59 17.18
N GLY A 210 -0.49 28.25 17.49
CA GLY A 210 0.65 28.39 16.57
C GLY A 210 1.67 27.25 16.63
N LEU A 211 1.46 26.21 17.44
CA LEU A 211 2.33 25.04 17.54
C LEU A 211 1.74 23.91 16.69
N PRO A 212 2.25 23.69 15.48
CA PRO A 212 1.77 22.59 14.64
C PRO A 212 2.15 21.23 15.24
N GLN A 213 1.45 20.19 14.79
CA GLN A 213 1.72 18.79 15.14
C GLN A 213 2.86 18.27 14.25
N ILE A 214 4.10 18.65 14.57
CA ILE A 214 5.28 18.25 13.79
C ILE A 214 6.36 17.65 14.68
N ARG A 215 7.12 16.72 14.12
CA ARG A 215 8.31 16.15 14.73
C ARG A 215 9.31 15.72 13.66
N GLN A 216 10.50 15.32 14.09
CA GLN A 216 11.39 14.56 13.21
C GLN A 216 10.89 13.12 13.08
N ALA A 217 11.01 12.56 11.87
CA ALA A 217 10.72 11.17 11.61
C ALA A 217 11.64 10.23 12.41
N THR A 218 11.13 9.05 12.72
CA THR A 218 11.86 7.94 13.36
C THR A 218 11.99 6.78 12.37
N ALA A 219 12.69 5.71 12.78
CA ALA A 219 12.87 4.54 11.93
C ALA A 219 11.57 3.75 11.68
N GLU A 220 10.54 4.03 12.47
CA GLU A 220 9.21 3.43 12.40
C GLU A 220 8.29 4.16 11.40
N ASP A 221 8.63 5.37 10.95
CA ASP A 221 7.88 6.06 9.89
C ASP A 221 8.31 5.57 8.51
N LEU A 222 7.34 5.29 7.64
CA LEU A 222 7.60 4.82 6.28
C LEU A 222 7.46 5.96 5.29
N ILE A 223 8.54 6.28 4.57
CA ILE A 223 8.56 7.37 3.59
C ILE A 223 8.20 6.81 2.21
N VAL A 224 7.19 7.39 1.56
CA VAL A 224 6.76 6.93 0.22
C VAL A 224 7.85 7.15 -0.82
N LEU A 225 8.01 6.21 -1.75
CA LEU A 225 9.07 6.20 -2.75
C LEU A 225 9.15 7.51 -3.58
N PRO A 226 8.03 8.13 -4.01
CA PRO A 226 8.07 9.41 -4.72
C PRO A 226 8.69 10.57 -3.90
N ALA A 227 8.69 10.49 -2.57
CA ALA A 227 9.30 11.52 -1.71
C ALA A 227 10.81 11.66 -1.95
N SER A 228 11.48 10.62 -2.47
CA SER A 228 12.91 10.68 -2.84
C SER A 228 13.26 11.81 -3.81
N ASN A 229 12.32 12.20 -4.69
CA ASN A 229 12.49 13.32 -5.62
C ASN A 229 11.96 14.66 -5.08
N PHE A 230 11.29 14.64 -3.93
CA PHE A 230 10.67 15.80 -3.31
C PHE A 230 11.49 16.35 -2.13
N ILE A 231 12.01 15.47 -1.27
CA ILE A 231 12.84 15.85 -0.13
C ILE A 231 14.09 16.60 -0.61
N GLY A 232 14.42 17.71 0.03
CA GLY A 232 15.57 18.55 -0.35
C GLY A 232 15.27 19.58 -1.44
N THR A 233 14.09 19.53 -2.07
CA THR A 233 13.64 20.60 -2.99
C THR A 233 13.21 21.85 -2.22
N LEU A 234 13.15 23.01 -2.88
CA LEU A 234 12.67 24.26 -2.28
C LEU A 234 11.17 24.43 -2.53
N ALA A 235 10.40 24.70 -1.48
CA ALA A 235 8.98 25.06 -1.60
C ALA A 235 8.78 26.46 -2.21
N ASP A 236 9.68 27.40 -1.91
CA ASP A 236 9.81 28.67 -2.62
C ASP A 236 11.19 28.72 -3.31
N PRO A 237 11.25 28.71 -4.65
CA PRO A 237 12.51 28.76 -5.40
C PRO A 237 13.42 29.96 -5.07
N ASN A 238 12.88 31.02 -4.47
CA ASN A 238 13.64 32.21 -4.09
C ASN A 238 14.05 32.23 -2.61
N ASN A 239 13.59 31.26 -1.82
CA ASN A 239 13.90 31.16 -0.40
C ASN A 239 14.71 29.88 -0.11
N PRO A 240 16.04 29.98 0.08
CA PRO A 240 16.87 28.82 0.39
C PRO A 240 16.57 28.18 1.75
N LEU A 241 15.77 28.82 2.61
CA LEU A 241 15.30 28.27 3.89
C LEU A 241 13.94 27.58 3.78
N SER A 242 13.47 27.26 2.58
CA SER A 242 12.17 26.61 2.33
C SER A 242 12.29 25.13 1.92
N VAL A 243 13.35 24.46 2.38
CA VAL A 243 13.65 23.08 1.98
C VAL A 243 12.57 22.10 2.51
N ASN A 244 11.95 21.34 1.61
CA ASN A 244 10.98 20.30 1.93
C ASN A 244 11.62 19.13 2.69
N GLY A 245 10.98 18.69 3.76
CA GLY A 245 11.49 17.71 4.73
C GLY A 245 12.48 18.28 5.73
N VAL A 246 12.78 19.59 5.72
CA VAL A 246 13.70 20.23 6.67
C VAL A 246 13.05 21.45 7.31
N ALA A 247 12.74 22.46 6.50
CA ALA A 247 12.09 23.68 6.96
C ALA A 247 10.59 23.65 6.73
N ILE A 248 10.15 22.97 5.66
CA ILE A 248 8.75 22.65 5.42
C ILE A 248 8.58 21.17 5.80
N PRO A 249 7.79 20.86 6.84
CA PRO A 249 7.46 19.49 7.20
C PRO A 249 6.87 18.73 6.00
N LEU A 250 7.15 17.43 5.90
CA LEU A 250 6.46 16.59 4.94
C LEU A 250 5.00 16.44 5.36
N GLU A 251 4.10 16.82 4.47
CA GLU A 251 2.67 16.54 4.58
C GLU A 251 2.42 15.03 4.62
N ASP A 252 1.28 14.67 5.19
CA ASP A 252 0.77 13.30 5.39
C ASP A 252 0.99 12.38 4.17
N LYS A 253 0.67 12.87 2.97
CA LYS A 253 0.84 12.11 1.72
C LYS A 253 2.23 11.55 1.41
N TRP A 254 3.26 12.03 2.12
CA TRP A 254 4.65 11.60 1.95
C TRP A 254 5.11 10.56 2.97
N VAL A 255 4.35 10.34 4.05
CA VAL A 255 4.78 9.57 5.21
C VAL A 255 3.62 8.73 5.70
N LEU A 256 3.84 7.43 5.93
CA LEU A 256 2.86 6.56 6.58
C LEU A 256 3.31 6.33 8.03
N LEU A 257 2.53 6.84 8.98
CA LEU A 257 2.88 6.80 10.40
C LEU A 257 2.70 5.40 11.01
N PRO A 258 3.33 5.10 12.17
CA PRO A 258 3.15 3.82 12.85
C PRO A 258 1.69 3.49 13.22
N SER A 259 0.88 4.50 13.57
CA SER A 259 -0.55 4.32 13.84
C SER A 259 -1.30 3.84 12.60
N GLU A 260 -0.98 4.41 11.45
CA GLU A 260 -1.63 4.12 10.18
C GLU A 260 -1.17 2.77 9.62
N GLN A 261 0.10 2.40 9.82
CA GLN A 261 0.59 1.05 9.58
C GLN A 261 -0.18 0.02 10.41
N MET A 262 -0.55 0.35 11.65
CA MET A 262 -1.40 -0.52 12.48
C MET A 262 -2.80 -0.67 11.88
N GLU A 263 -3.42 0.41 11.40
CA GLU A 263 -4.72 0.33 10.72
C GLU A 263 -4.67 -0.58 9.48
N VAL A 264 -3.61 -0.46 8.67
CA VAL A 264 -3.37 -1.31 7.50
C VAL A 264 -3.21 -2.78 7.91
N THR A 265 -2.36 -3.07 8.90
CA THR A 265 -2.06 -4.45 9.32
C THR A 265 -3.24 -5.12 10.02
N ASP A 266 -4.03 -4.38 10.79
CA ASP A 266 -5.29 -4.86 11.38
C ASP A 266 -6.32 -5.21 10.31
N ALA A 267 -6.48 -4.35 9.29
CA ALA A 267 -7.37 -4.61 8.16
C ALA A 267 -6.94 -5.86 7.37
N ILE A 268 -5.64 -5.99 7.06
CA ILE A 268 -5.09 -7.17 6.37
C ILE A 268 -5.36 -8.44 7.18
N THR A 269 -5.16 -8.40 8.50
CA THR A 269 -5.43 -9.54 9.39
C THR A 269 -6.90 -9.96 9.33
N ALA A 270 -7.82 -8.99 9.41
CA ALA A 270 -9.25 -9.24 9.31
C ALA A 270 -9.64 -9.82 7.94
N TYR A 271 -9.17 -9.21 6.86
CA TYR A 271 -9.46 -9.66 5.50
C TYR A 271 -8.92 -11.06 5.22
N ASN A 272 -7.69 -11.35 5.65
CA ASN A 272 -7.07 -12.67 5.46
C ASN A 272 -7.83 -13.75 6.23
N SER A 273 -8.41 -13.42 7.40
CA SER A 273 -9.33 -14.31 8.12
C SER A 273 -10.59 -14.61 7.27
N THR A 274 -11.20 -13.58 6.68
CA THR A 274 -12.35 -13.71 5.77
C THR A 274 -12.01 -14.55 4.54
N ILE A 275 -10.90 -14.26 3.86
CA ILE A 275 -10.45 -15.00 2.67
C ILE A 275 -10.27 -16.48 3.02
N SER A 276 -9.54 -16.77 4.10
CA SER A 276 -9.29 -18.13 4.55
C SER A 276 -10.57 -18.87 4.89
N GLY A 277 -11.49 -18.22 5.61
CA GLY A 277 -12.78 -18.79 5.99
C GLY A 277 -13.66 -19.11 4.78
N ALA A 278 -13.81 -18.15 3.85
CA ALA A 278 -14.62 -18.32 2.65
C ALA A 278 -14.06 -19.40 1.72
N ALA A 279 -12.74 -19.42 1.50
CA ALA A 279 -12.08 -20.42 0.67
C ALA A 279 -12.16 -21.82 1.28
N SER A 280 -11.96 -21.95 2.60
CA SER A 280 -12.11 -23.24 3.30
C SER A 280 -13.54 -23.77 3.20
N ALA A 281 -14.54 -22.91 3.39
CA ALA A 281 -15.96 -23.28 3.31
C ALA A 281 -16.37 -23.73 1.89
N ALA A 282 -15.76 -23.15 0.86
CA ALA A 282 -16.02 -23.46 -0.54
C ALA A 282 -15.10 -24.56 -1.13
N GLY A 283 -14.11 -25.05 -0.39
CA GLY A 283 -13.15 -26.04 -0.90
C GLY A 283 -12.23 -25.49 -1.99
N LEU A 284 -11.82 -24.23 -1.88
CA LEU A 284 -10.93 -23.55 -2.83
C LEU A 284 -9.47 -23.67 -2.41
N ALA A 285 -8.59 -23.68 -3.41
CA ALA A 285 -7.15 -23.55 -3.16
C ALA A 285 -6.82 -22.14 -2.62
N ILE A 286 -5.82 -22.06 -1.74
CA ILE A 286 -5.35 -20.79 -1.15
C ILE A 286 -3.85 -20.67 -1.36
N VAL A 287 -3.42 -19.52 -1.88
CA VAL A 287 -2.01 -19.09 -1.88
C VAL A 287 -1.77 -18.13 -0.72
N ASP A 288 -0.72 -18.39 0.05
CA ASP A 288 -0.28 -17.53 1.15
C ASP A 288 0.72 -16.47 0.65
N ALA A 289 0.20 -15.48 -0.07
CA ALA A 289 0.97 -14.35 -0.56
C ALA A 289 1.56 -13.49 0.56
N ASN A 290 0.92 -13.46 1.74
CA ASN A 290 1.43 -12.77 2.93
C ASN A 290 2.74 -13.37 3.41
N ASN A 291 2.77 -14.68 3.67
CA ASN A 291 4.00 -15.36 4.03
C ASN A 291 5.04 -15.32 2.91
N LEU A 292 4.62 -15.36 1.63
CA LEU A 292 5.54 -15.23 0.51
C LEU A 292 6.27 -13.88 0.51
N LEU A 293 5.57 -12.77 0.79
CA LEU A 293 6.21 -11.46 0.93
C LEU A 293 7.16 -11.43 2.12
N GLU A 294 6.79 -12.01 3.27
CA GLU A 294 7.71 -12.13 4.42
C GLU A 294 9.01 -12.84 4.05
N GLN A 295 8.94 -13.90 3.24
CA GLN A 295 10.13 -14.62 2.79
C GLN A 295 10.98 -13.76 1.86
N LEU A 296 10.37 -13.00 0.95
CA LEU A 296 11.09 -12.07 0.07
C LEU A 296 11.80 -10.95 0.84
N VAL A 297 11.18 -10.48 1.92
CA VAL A 297 11.74 -9.46 2.82
C VAL A 297 12.86 -10.04 3.70
N ASN A 298 12.67 -11.24 4.24
CA ASN A 298 13.56 -11.85 5.24
C ASN A 298 14.56 -12.85 4.64
N GLY A 299 15.34 -12.42 3.65
CA GLY A 299 16.45 -13.20 3.10
C GLY A 299 16.20 -13.82 1.72
N GLY A 300 14.99 -13.68 1.20
CA GLY A 300 14.67 -13.98 -0.19
C GLY A 300 14.29 -15.43 -0.47
N LEU A 301 13.84 -15.65 -1.70
CA LEU A 301 13.42 -16.95 -2.23
C LEU A 301 14.35 -17.41 -3.34
N SER A 302 14.98 -18.55 -3.11
CA SER A 302 15.87 -19.16 -4.10
C SER A 302 15.08 -19.98 -5.11
N SER A 303 15.31 -19.73 -6.40
CA SER A 303 14.78 -20.50 -7.52
C SER A 303 15.81 -20.57 -8.63
N GLY A 304 16.29 -21.79 -8.91
CA GLY A 304 17.42 -22.00 -9.81
C GLY A 304 18.68 -21.26 -9.31
N ASP A 305 19.27 -20.44 -10.17
CA ASP A 305 20.48 -19.67 -9.89
C ASP A 305 20.22 -18.27 -9.30
N PHE A 306 18.97 -17.96 -8.95
CA PHE A 306 18.57 -16.64 -8.44
C PHE A 306 18.03 -16.73 -7.02
N THR A 307 18.35 -15.72 -6.20
CA THR A 307 17.62 -15.43 -4.96
C THR A 307 16.86 -14.14 -5.17
N LEU A 308 15.53 -14.21 -5.18
CA LEU A 308 14.67 -13.03 -5.25
C LEU A 308 14.54 -12.43 -3.86
N THR A 309 14.77 -11.14 -3.73
CA THR A 309 14.44 -10.37 -2.52
C THR A 309 13.42 -9.29 -2.85
N SER A 310 12.87 -8.65 -1.82
CA SER A 310 12.02 -7.48 -2.02
C SER A 310 12.79 -6.23 -2.46
N ASP A 311 14.12 -6.19 -2.38
CA ASP A 311 14.90 -4.96 -2.64
C ASP A 311 14.56 -4.31 -3.99
N LEU A 312 14.31 -3.00 -3.98
CA LEU A 312 14.05 -2.24 -5.21
C LEU A 312 15.27 -2.32 -6.14
N VAL A 313 15.03 -2.50 -7.44
CA VAL A 313 16.05 -2.61 -8.51
C VAL A 313 16.87 -3.91 -8.47
N THR A 314 17.43 -4.30 -7.32
CA THR A 314 18.40 -5.40 -7.22
C THR A 314 17.80 -6.73 -6.78
N GLY A 315 16.66 -6.72 -6.08
CA GLY A 315 16.01 -7.93 -5.56
C GLY A 315 15.26 -8.74 -6.62
N GLY A 316 14.88 -8.09 -7.73
CA GLY A 316 14.27 -8.73 -8.89
C GLY A 316 12.80 -9.15 -8.75
N ALA A 317 12.23 -9.12 -7.54
CA ALA A 317 10.81 -9.39 -7.33
C ALA A 317 9.91 -8.22 -7.76
N PHE A 318 10.26 -7.00 -7.37
CA PHE A 318 9.46 -5.79 -7.61
C PHE A 318 9.97 -4.95 -8.79
N SER A 319 9.03 -4.30 -9.47
CA SER A 319 9.27 -3.33 -10.53
C SER A 319 9.76 -1.99 -9.95
N LEU A 320 10.13 -1.05 -10.82
CA LEU A 320 10.63 0.27 -10.41
C LEU A 320 9.58 1.16 -9.73
N ASP A 321 8.30 0.81 -9.80
CA ASP A 321 7.27 1.49 -9.02
C ASP A 321 7.24 1.06 -7.55
N GLY A 322 8.00 0.03 -7.16
CA GLY A 322 8.06 -0.48 -5.79
C GLY A 322 6.76 -1.11 -5.28
N VAL A 323 5.78 -1.35 -6.16
CA VAL A 323 4.46 -1.91 -5.81
C VAL A 323 4.22 -3.19 -6.60
N HIS A 324 4.30 -3.13 -7.93
CA HIS A 324 3.99 -4.26 -8.79
C HIS A 324 5.19 -5.17 -8.95
N LEU A 325 4.93 -6.44 -9.18
CA LEU A 325 5.99 -7.41 -9.43
C LEU A 325 6.58 -7.24 -10.82
N THR A 326 7.84 -7.64 -10.99
CA THR A 326 8.42 -7.85 -12.32
C THR A 326 7.80 -9.08 -12.99
N SER A 327 8.08 -9.32 -14.28
CA SER A 327 7.67 -10.59 -14.91
C SER A 327 8.22 -11.81 -14.19
N ARG A 328 9.41 -11.70 -13.60
CA ARG A 328 10.00 -12.74 -12.76
C ARG A 328 9.23 -12.95 -11.46
N GLY A 329 8.87 -11.87 -10.77
CA GLY A 329 8.03 -11.95 -9.57
C GLY A 329 6.66 -12.56 -9.89
N TYR A 330 6.02 -12.18 -11.00
CA TYR A 330 4.76 -12.80 -11.43
C TYR A 330 4.92 -14.27 -11.82
N ALA A 331 6.06 -14.69 -12.37
CA ALA A 331 6.35 -16.10 -12.64
C ALA A 331 6.44 -16.93 -11.36
N LEU A 332 7.05 -16.38 -10.29
CA LEU A 332 7.04 -16.98 -8.96
C LEU A 332 5.60 -17.13 -8.44
N ILE A 333 4.79 -16.06 -8.48
CA ILE A 333 3.38 -16.13 -8.08
C ILE A 333 2.62 -17.19 -8.88
N ALA A 334 2.83 -17.29 -10.20
CA ALA A 334 2.17 -18.30 -11.02
C ALA A 334 2.50 -19.73 -10.55
N ASN A 335 3.76 -19.98 -10.13
CA ASN A 335 4.13 -21.26 -9.55
C ASN A 335 3.43 -21.53 -8.22
N GLU A 336 3.36 -20.54 -7.32
CA GLU A 336 2.63 -20.67 -6.05
C GLU A 336 1.15 -21.01 -6.26
N PHE A 337 0.51 -20.39 -7.24
CA PHE A 337 -0.86 -20.73 -7.63
C PHE A 337 -0.97 -22.17 -8.14
N MET A 338 -0.06 -22.61 -9.02
CA MET A 338 -0.07 -24.00 -9.52
C MET A 338 0.13 -25.03 -8.40
N MET A 339 1.05 -24.76 -7.45
CA MET A 339 1.30 -25.64 -6.30
C MET A 339 0.08 -25.72 -5.36
N ALA A 340 -0.58 -24.59 -5.09
CA ALA A 340 -1.81 -24.57 -4.29
C ALA A 340 -2.95 -25.37 -4.95
N ILE A 341 -3.06 -25.30 -6.28
CA ILE A 341 -4.03 -26.08 -7.05
C ILE A 341 -3.71 -27.59 -6.98
N ASP A 342 -2.44 -27.97 -7.15
CA ASP A 342 -1.99 -29.37 -6.99
C ASP A 342 -2.35 -29.92 -5.61
N ALA A 343 -2.03 -29.16 -4.55
CA ALA A 343 -2.32 -29.54 -3.16
C ALA A 343 -3.81 -29.72 -2.87
N THR A 344 -4.69 -28.93 -3.50
CA THR A 344 -6.13 -28.91 -3.22
C THR A 344 -6.89 -29.92 -4.06
N TYR A 345 -6.56 -30.01 -5.35
CA TYR A 345 -7.36 -30.74 -6.34
C TYR A 345 -6.69 -32.05 -6.82
N GLY A 346 -5.45 -32.32 -6.39
CA GLY A 346 -4.70 -33.49 -6.85
C GLY A 346 -4.32 -33.41 -8.33
N SER A 347 -4.21 -32.20 -8.88
CA SER A 347 -3.56 -31.98 -10.18
C SER A 347 -2.05 -32.26 -10.08
N ASN A 348 -1.32 -32.05 -11.17
CA ASN A 348 0.08 -32.50 -11.27
C ASN A 348 1.00 -31.49 -11.96
N PHE A 349 0.77 -30.18 -11.85
CA PHE A 349 1.65 -29.16 -12.45
C PHE A 349 3.11 -29.34 -12.04
N GLU A 350 3.39 -29.66 -10.78
CA GLU A 350 4.74 -29.95 -10.29
C GLU A 350 5.30 -31.22 -10.92
N ALA A 351 4.59 -32.34 -10.76
CA ALA A 351 5.06 -33.65 -11.21
C ALA A 351 5.17 -33.76 -12.75
N SER A 352 4.40 -32.97 -13.48
CA SER A 352 4.45 -32.87 -14.94
C SER A 352 5.51 -31.89 -15.46
N GLY A 353 6.17 -31.13 -14.58
CA GLY A 353 7.19 -30.16 -14.97
C GLY A 353 6.62 -28.89 -15.62
N ASN A 354 5.37 -28.53 -15.32
CA ASN A 354 4.71 -27.32 -15.84
C ASN A 354 4.99 -26.07 -14.99
N LEU A 355 5.62 -26.20 -13.81
CA LEU A 355 6.16 -25.03 -13.12
C LEU A 355 7.13 -24.30 -14.04
N VAL A 356 7.01 -22.98 -14.08
CA VAL A 356 7.84 -22.14 -14.93
C VAL A 356 9.17 -21.87 -14.24
N ASP A 357 10.27 -21.94 -14.99
CA ASP A 357 11.55 -21.43 -14.52
C ASP A 357 11.52 -19.89 -14.55
N ILE A 358 11.53 -19.30 -13.36
CA ILE A 358 11.41 -17.84 -13.19
C ILE A 358 12.62 -17.09 -13.79
N GLY A 359 13.77 -17.75 -13.96
CA GLY A 359 14.97 -17.19 -14.59
C GLY A 359 14.75 -16.78 -16.04
N ASN A 360 13.80 -17.42 -16.74
CA ASN A 360 13.44 -17.10 -18.12
C ASN A 360 12.63 -15.81 -18.26
N TYR A 361 12.21 -15.20 -17.15
CA TYR A 361 11.42 -13.98 -17.15
C TYR A 361 12.29 -12.77 -16.79
N PRO A 362 12.16 -11.66 -17.54
CA PRO A 362 12.96 -10.47 -17.31
C PRO A 362 12.49 -9.70 -16.05
N THR A 363 13.42 -8.97 -15.43
CA THR A 363 13.10 -8.00 -14.37
C THR A 363 12.81 -6.62 -14.93
N ASN A 364 13.36 -6.30 -16.11
CA ASN A 364 13.18 -5.05 -16.81
C ASN A 364 12.81 -5.31 -18.26
N PHE A 365 11.83 -4.58 -18.79
CA PHE A 365 11.55 -4.58 -20.22
C PHE A 365 12.47 -3.60 -20.94
N SER A 366 12.77 -3.89 -22.22
CA SER A 366 13.51 -2.95 -23.06
C SER A 366 12.77 -1.60 -23.11
N PRO A 367 13.46 -0.44 -23.06
CA PRO A 367 12.85 0.85 -23.33
C PRO A 367 12.15 0.94 -24.70
N THR A 368 12.41 -0.02 -25.60
CA THR A 368 11.82 -0.12 -26.93
C THR A 368 10.57 -1.00 -27.01
N LEU A 369 10.12 -1.63 -25.91
CA LEU A 369 8.81 -2.28 -25.87
C LEU A 369 7.73 -1.18 -25.74
N GLN A 370 6.94 -0.97 -26.79
CA GLN A 370 5.71 -0.16 -26.78
C GLN A 370 4.49 -1.04 -27.04
#